data_AF-A0AAW9BUQ7-F1
#
_entry.id   AF-A0AAW9BUQ7-F1
#
_cell.length_a   1.000
_cell.length_b   1.000
_cell.length_c   1.000
_cell.angle_alpha   90.00
_cell.angle_beta   90.00
_cell.angle_gamma   90.00
#
_symmetry.space_group_name_H-M   'P 1'
#
loop_
_entity.id
_entity.type
_entity.pdbx_description
1 polymer ?
#
loop_
_entity_poly.entity_id
_entity_poly.type
_entity_poly.pdbx_seq_one_letter_code
_entity_poly.pdbx_strand_id
1 'polypeptide(L)'
;PVVIGSVRARQDRLGDNHGSKVLPITIHGDSAIAGQGVVAETFNMSLARGFCVGGTVRIVVNNQVGFTTSNPRDTRSTMYCTDIAKMVQAPIFHVNADDPEAVAFVTRLALDYRNEFKRDVVIDLVCYRRHGHNEADEPNATQPLMYQKIKKHPTPRKLYADVLIDKNESDIETATQLVNEYRD
;
A
#
# COMPACT_ATOMS: atom_id res chain seq x y z
N PRO A 1 9.35 -12.83 -1.88
CA PRO A 1 9.99 -13.74 -2.88
C PRO A 1 9.09 -14.87 -3.44
N VAL A 2 8.31 -15.59 -2.63
CA VAL A 2 7.51 -16.76 -3.08
C VAL A 2 6.52 -16.42 -4.22
N VAL A 3 5.84 -15.28 -4.11
CA VAL A 3 4.94 -14.77 -5.17
C VAL A 3 5.69 -14.56 -6.49
N ILE A 4 6.92 -14.02 -6.44
CA ILE A 4 7.73 -13.75 -7.63
C ILE A 4 8.09 -15.05 -8.35
N GLY A 5 8.52 -16.08 -7.61
CA GLY A 5 8.78 -17.41 -8.19
C GLY A 5 7.53 -18.05 -8.79
N SER A 6 6.38 -17.90 -8.12
CA SER A 6 5.09 -18.40 -8.62
C SER A 6 4.68 -17.72 -9.92
N VAL A 7 4.82 -16.39 -9.99
CA VAL A 7 4.54 -15.62 -11.21
C VAL A 7 5.50 -15.98 -12.33
N ARG A 8 6.80 -16.12 -12.03
CA ARG A 8 7.80 -16.56 -13.01
C ARG A 8 7.43 -17.90 -13.64
N ALA A 9 7.09 -18.89 -12.82
CA ALA A 9 6.67 -20.20 -13.32
C ALA A 9 5.41 -20.14 -14.20
N ARG A 10 4.45 -19.26 -13.87
CA ARG A 10 3.25 -19.04 -14.70
C ARG A 10 3.59 -18.33 -16.01
N GLN A 11 4.52 -17.38 -16.00
CA GLN A 11 4.98 -16.69 -17.20
C GLN A 11 5.70 -17.65 -18.15
N ASP A 12 6.61 -18.47 -17.63
CA ASP A 12 7.31 -19.50 -18.41
C ASP A 12 6.30 -20.48 -19.05
N ARG A 13 5.29 -20.93 -18.29
CA ARG A 13 4.24 -21.81 -18.81
C ARG A 13 3.38 -21.17 -19.91
N LEU A 14 3.15 -19.86 -19.86
CA LEU A 14 2.29 -19.13 -20.80
C LEU A 14 3.07 -18.53 -21.98
N GLY A 15 4.39 -18.74 -22.05
CA GLY A 15 5.26 -18.07 -23.02
C GLY A 15 5.25 -16.54 -22.86
N ASP A 16 5.05 -16.04 -21.65
CA ASP A 16 4.97 -14.61 -21.34
C ASP A 16 6.37 -14.02 -21.10
N ASN A 17 7.17 -13.96 -22.16
CA ASN A 17 8.59 -13.55 -22.10
C ASN A 17 8.80 -12.11 -21.59
N HIS A 18 7.75 -11.28 -21.60
CA HIS A 18 7.81 -9.87 -21.21
C HIS A 18 7.04 -9.55 -19.91
N GLY A 19 6.41 -10.56 -19.28
CA GLY A 19 5.64 -10.38 -18.05
C GLY A 19 4.37 -9.52 -18.21
N SER A 20 3.75 -9.55 -19.39
CA SER A 20 2.55 -8.75 -19.73
C SER A 20 1.23 -9.45 -19.43
N LYS A 21 1.23 -10.77 -19.21
CA LYS A 21 0.02 -11.59 -18.97
C LYS A 21 -0.18 -11.97 -17.51
N VAL A 22 0.90 -12.02 -16.73
CA VAL A 22 0.84 -12.35 -15.29
C VAL A 22 1.44 -11.22 -14.46
N LEU A 23 0.61 -10.59 -13.63
CA LEU A 23 0.98 -9.44 -12.81
C LEU A 23 1.28 -9.87 -11.36
N PRO A 24 2.50 -9.67 -10.84
CA PRO A 24 2.78 -9.81 -9.43
C PRO A 24 2.38 -8.53 -8.67
N ILE A 25 1.63 -8.70 -7.58
CA ILE A 25 1.33 -7.67 -6.60
C ILE A 25 1.83 -8.14 -5.23
N THR A 26 2.49 -7.25 -4.49
CA THR A 26 2.89 -7.53 -3.10
C THR A 26 2.45 -6.41 -2.17
N ILE A 27 1.92 -6.78 -1.01
CA ILE A 27 1.41 -5.85 0.00
C ILE A 27 2.30 -5.97 1.23
N HIS A 28 2.72 -4.83 1.79
CA HIS A 28 3.64 -4.76 2.92
C HIS A 28 3.11 -3.82 4.00
N GLY A 29 3.52 -4.04 5.24
CA GLY A 29 3.45 -3.01 6.30
C GLY A 29 4.70 -2.14 6.29
N ASP A 30 4.59 -0.89 6.74
CA ASP A 30 5.67 0.11 6.69
C ASP A 30 6.90 -0.26 7.54
N SER A 31 6.72 -0.79 8.75
CA SER A 31 7.86 -1.24 9.56
C SER A 31 8.51 -2.50 8.98
N ALA A 32 7.72 -3.42 8.43
CA ALA A 32 8.24 -4.68 7.89
C ALA A 32 9.05 -4.45 6.61
N ILE A 33 8.57 -3.60 5.69
CA ILE A 33 9.27 -3.35 4.43
C ILE A 33 10.64 -2.67 4.63
N ALA A 34 10.77 -1.83 5.66
CA ALA A 34 12.02 -1.17 5.99
C ALA A 34 13.01 -2.09 6.74
N GLY A 35 12.52 -3.00 7.57
CA GLY A 35 13.36 -3.80 8.48
C GLY A 35 13.76 -5.19 7.97
N GLN A 36 13.02 -5.77 7.02
CA GLN A 36 13.25 -7.16 6.60
C GLN A 36 14.18 -7.25 5.38
N GLY A 37 15.37 -7.83 5.54
CA GLY A 37 16.38 -7.94 4.48
C GLY A 37 15.93 -8.67 3.22
N VAL A 38 14.98 -9.61 3.34
CA VAL A 38 14.40 -10.33 2.19
C VAL A 38 13.71 -9.39 1.17
N VAL A 39 13.31 -8.19 1.59
CA VAL A 39 12.76 -7.15 0.70
C VAL A 39 13.85 -6.65 -0.24
N ALA A 40 15.02 -6.29 0.31
CA ALA A 40 16.18 -5.84 -0.47
C ALA A 40 16.67 -6.94 -1.43
N GLU A 41 16.75 -8.19 -0.95
CA GLU A 41 17.09 -9.35 -1.77
C GLU A 41 16.11 -9.52 -2.93
N THR A 42 14.80 -9.37 -2.67
CA THR A 42 13.76 -9.47 -3.71
C THR A 42 13.85 -8.33 -4.73
N PHE A 43 14.16 -7.10 -4.30
CA PHE A 43 14.42 -5.98 -5.22
C PHE A 43 15.66 -6.22 -6.07
N ASN A 44 16.75 -6.72 -5.50
CA ASN A 44 17.98 -7.04 -6.24
C ASN A 44 17.74 -8.08 -7.35
N MET A 45 16.81 -9.02 -7.14
CA MET A 45 16.41 -10.02 -8.14
C MET A 45 15.45 -9.48 -9.22
N SER A 46 14.87 -8.28 -9.05
CA SER A 46 13.77 -7.79 -9.90
C SER A 46 14.09 -7.74 -11.40
N LEU A 47 15.36 -7.54 -11.77
CA LEU A 47 15.85 -7.51 -13.15
C LEU A 47 16.83 -8.63 -13.48
N ALA A 48 17.14 -9.51 -12.52
CA ALA A 48 18.02 -10.64 -12.76
C ALA A 48 17.33 -11.62 -13.73
N ARG A 49 18.02 -12.00 -14.82
CA ARG A 49 17.44 -12.76 -15.94
C ARG A 49 16.67 -14.04 -15.56
N GLY A 50 17.09 -14.73 -14.49
CA GLY A 50 16.45 -15.96 -14.01
C GLY A 50 15.26 -15.75 -13.08
N PHE A 51 15.05 -14.52 -12.60
CA PHE A 51 14.04 -14.19 -11.58
C PHE A 51 13.09 -13.07 -12.01
N CYS A 52 13.45 -12.30 -13.05
CA CYS A 52 12.66 -11.19 -13.55
C CYS A 52 11.26 -11.65 -13.99
N VAL A 53 10.26 -10.86 -13.60
CA VAL A 53 8.83 -11.07 -13.88
C VAL A 53 8.17 -9.87 -14.56
N GLY A 54 8.96 -8.99 -15.15
CA GLY A 54 8.48 -7.77 -15.83
C GLY A 54 8.02 -6.67 -14.86
N GLY A 55 8.63 -6.59 -13.68
CA GLY A 55 8.28 -5.63 -12.63
C GLY A 55 7.10 -6.05 -11.75
N THR A 56 7.11 -5.58 -10.51
CA THR A 56 6.10 -5.84 -9.47
C THR A 56 5.44 -4.54 -9.02
N VAL A 57 4.11 -4.54 -8.91
CA VAL A 57 3.40 -3.46 -8.20
C VAL A 57 3.46 -3.75 -6.71
N ARG A 58 4.08 -2.86 -5.95
CA ARG A 58 4.26 -3.02 -4.50
C ARG A 58 3.44 -1.95 -3.78
N ILE A 59 2.59 -2.37 -2.86
CA ILE A 59 1.75 -1.48 -2.07
C ILE A 59 2.21 -1.57 -0.63
N VAL A 60 2.53 -0.43 -0.02
CA VAL A 60 2.81 -0.33 1.41
C VAL A 60 1.59 0.27 2.08
N VAL A 61 0.98 -0.50 2.99
CA VAL A 61 -0.04 0.01 3.89
C VAL A 61 0.68 0.69 5.05
N ASN A 62 0.93 1.98 4.88
CA ASN A 62 1.71 2.78 5.81
C ASN A 62 0.79 3.44 6.82
N ASN A 63 0.42 2.65 7.83
CA ASN A 63 -0.40 3.11 8.96
C ASN A 63 0.41 3.85 10.04
N GLN A 64 1.72 4.06 9.78
CA GLN A 64 2.66 4.83 10.57
C GLN A 64 3.01 4.21 11.94
N VAL A 65 2.69 2.92 12.16
CA VAL A 65 2.99 2.21 13.41
C VAL A 65 3.12 0.69 13.22
N GLY A 66 4.30 0.15 13.53
CA GLY A 66 4.52 -1.30 13.62
C GLY A 66 4.35 -1.77 15.06
N PHE A 67 3.32 -2.58 15.35
CA PHE A 67 2.97 -2.98 16.72
C PHE A 67 2.80 -1.75 17.64
N THR A 68 3.78 -1.48 18.51
CA THR A 68 3.87 -0.33 19.44
C THR A 68 5.01 0.63 19.09
N THR A 69 5.70 0.45 17.96
CA THR A 69 6.81 1.28 17.52
C THR A 69 6.34 2.22 16.40
N SER A 70 6.25 3.51 16.71
CA SER A 70 5.79 4.57 15.78
C SER A 70 6.79 5.70 15.57
N ASN A 71 7.77 5.86 16.48
CA ASN A 71 8.82 6.85 16.34
C ASN A 71 9.71 6.48 15.13
N PRO A 72 9.84 7.35 14.11
CA PRO A 72 10.61 7.02 12.91
C PRO A 72 12.05 6.63 13.20
N ARG A 73 12.68 7.23 14.22
CA ARG A 73 14.06 6.93 14.65
C ARG A 73 14.27 5.50 15.13
N ASP A 74 13.19 4.81 15.50
CA ASP A 74 13.24 3.44 16.02
C ASP A 74 12.84 2.41 14.94
N THR A 75 12.13 2.84 13.89
CA THR A 75 11.60 1.93 12.84
C THR A 75 12.44 1.92 11.57
N ARG A 76 13.16 3.01 11.28
CA ARG A 76 13.91 3.21 10.03
C ARG A 76 14.97 4.29 10.19
N SER A 77 15.93 4.34 9.27
CA SER A 77 17.03 5.31 9.27
C SER A 77 16.88 6.41 8.21
N THR A 78 15.70 6.53 7.60
CA THR A 78 15.40 7.48 6.53
C THR A 78 14.00 8.07 6.71
N MET A 79 13.57 8.97 5.83
CA MET A 79 12.25 9.62 5.94
C MET A 79 11.10 8.64 5.61
N TYR A 80 11.21 7.90 4.50
CA TYR A 80 10.11 7.07 4.01
C TYR A 80 10.40 5.59 4.19
N CYS A 81 9.38 4.80 4.57
CA CYS A 81 9.49 3.34 4.64
C CYS A 81 9.81 2.71 3.27
N THR A 82 9.49 3.43 2.19
CA THR A 82 9.69 3.02 0.81
C THR A 82 11.06 3.37 0.24
N ASP A 83 11.95 4.00 1.02
CA ASP A 83 13.29 4.37 0.54
C ASP A 83 14.13 3.14 0.11
N ILE A 84 13.79 1.94 0.59
CA ILE A 84 14.39 0.69 0.12
C ILE A 84 14.24 0.50 -1.41
N ALA A 85 13.16 1.01 -2.01
CA ALA A 85 12.91 0.89 -3.44
C ALA A 85 13.91 1.70 -4.30
N LYS A 86 14.58 2.70 -3.70
CA LYS A 86 15.59 3.52 -4.37
C LYS A 86 16.81 2.72 -4.81
N MET A 87 17.08 1.56 -4.18
CA MET A 87 18.21 0.69 -4.55
C MET A 87 18.12 0.20 -6.01
N VAL A 88 16.92 0.13 -6.58
CA VAL A 88 16.67 -0.23 -8.00
C VAL A 88 16.05 0.91 -8.81
N GLN A 89 16.06 2.14 -8.27
CA GLN A 89 15.50 3.34 -8.90
C GLN A 89 14.02 3.20 -9.28
N ALA A 90 13.24 2.43 -8.50
CA ALA A 90 11.80 2.33 -8.70
C ALA A 90 11.11 3.65 -8.31
N PRO A 91 10.15 4.17 -9.11
CA PRO A 91 9.35 5.31 -8.71
C PRO A 91 8.45 4.95 -7.53
N ILE A 92 8.20 5.96 -6.69
CA ILE A 92 7.43 5.84 -5.46
C ILE A 92 6.33 6.89 -5.50
N PHE A 93 5.07 6.45 -5.42
CA PHE A 93 3.91 7.33 -5.31
C PHE A 93 3.42 7.34 -3.87
N HIS A 94 3.62 8.46 -3.17
CA HIS A 94 3.04 8.66 -1.84
C HIS A 94 1.65 9.27 -1.98
N VAL A 95 0.65 8.64 -1.38
CA VAL A 95 -0.76 9.06 -1.52
C VAL A 95 -1.48 9.00 -0.18
N ASN A 96 -2.31 10.00 0.08
CA ASN A 96 -3.16 10.06 1.27
C ASN A 96 -4.34 9.10 1.13
N ALA A 97 -4.50 8.17 2.07
CA ALA A 97 -5.60 7.20 2.05
C ALA A 97 -6.99 7.79 2.33
N ASP A 98 -7.07 9.02 2.86
CA ASP A 98 -8.34 9.75 2.99
C ASP A 98 -8.82 10.37 1.67
N ASP A 99 -8.01 10.33 0.59
CA ASP A 99 -8.38 10.74 -0.77
C ASP A 99 -8.44 9.53 -1.71
N PRO A 100 -9.59 8.83 -1.79
CA PRO A 100 -9.71 7.61 -2.57
C PRO A 100 -9.64 7.84 -4.10
N GLU A 101 -9.98 9.04 -4.59
CA GLU A 101 -9.81 9.40 -6.01
C GLU A 101 -8.32 9.45 -6.37
N ALA A 102 -7.51 10.12 -5.55
CA ALA A 102 -6.06 10.15 -5.73
C ALA A 102 -5.44 8.74 -5.62
N VAL A 103 -5.90 7.91 -4.68
CA VAL A 103 -5.46 6.50 -4.56
C VAL A 103 -5.74 5.72 -5.84
N ALA A 104 -6.95 5.84 -6.40
CA ALA A 104 -7.30 5.20 -7.67
C ALA A 104 -6.46 5.74 -8.84
N PHE A 105 -6.21 7.05 -8.88
CA PHE A 105 -5.37 7.69 -9.89
C PHE A 105 -3.93 7.17 -9.86
N VAL A 106 -3.26 7.20 -8.69
CA VAL A 106 -1.87 6.72 -8.58
C VAL A 106 -1.77 5.21 -8.82
N THR A 107 -2.83 4.45 -8.53
CA THR A 107 -2.89 3.02 -8.84
C THR A 107 -2.82 2.77 -10.34
N ARG A 108 -3.59 3.53 -11.13
CA ARG A 108 -3.54 3.46 -12.61
C ARG A 108 -2.16 3.86 -13.11
N LEU A 109 -1.64 4.99 -12.63
CA LEU A 109 -0.32 5.49 -13.01
C LEU A 109 0.81 4.49 -12.70
N ALA A 110 0.78 3.85 -11.53
CA ALA A 110 1.76 2.83 -11.16
C ALA A 110 1.67 1.60 -12.07
N LEU A 111 0.46 1.13 -12.37
CA LEU A 111 0.25 0.01 -13.27
C LEU A 111 0.71 0.32 -14.69
N ASP A 112 0.43 1.52 -15.19
CA ASP A 112 0.87 2.00 -16.50
C ASP A 112 2.40 2.05 -16.56
N TYR A 113 3.06 2.64 -15.55
CA TYR A 113 4.52 2.63 -15.45
C TYR A 113 5.08 1.20 -15.48
N ARG A 114 4.52 0.29 -14.66
CA ARG A 114 4.99 -1.10 -14.60
C ARG A 114 4.82 -1.79 -15.96
N ASN A 115 3.69 -1.56 -16.64
CA ASN A 115 3.39 -2.20 -17.91
C ASN A 115 4.25 -1.66 -19.05
N GLU A 116 4.55 -0.37 -19.06
CA GLU A 116 5.40 0.29 -20.05
C GLU A 116 6.88 -0.07 -19.86
N PHE A 117 7.40 0.12 -18.64
CA PHE A 117 8.85 0.03 -18.37
C PHE A 117 9.30 -1.34 -17.85
N LYS A 118 8.36 -2.24 -17.53
CA LYS A 118 8.63 -3.59 -16.99
C LYS A 118 9.52 -3.58 -15.75
N ARG A 119 9.33 -2.58 -14.89
CA ARG A 119 10.10 -2.33 -13.66
C ARG A 119 9.19 -2.26 -12.45
N ASP A 120 9.77 -2.52 -11.28
CA ASP A 120 9.09 -2.37 -10.01
C ASP A 120 8.63 -0.92 -9.80
N VAL A 121 7.48 -0.78 -9.13
CA VAL A 121 6.87 0.49 -8.74
C VAL A 121 6.27 0.34 -7.35
N VAL A 122 6.33 1.42 -6.56
CA VAL A 122 5.84 1.40 -5.19
C VAL A 122 4.74 2.45 -5.00
N ILE A 123 3.65 2.06 -4.36
CA ILE A 123 2.63 2.95 -3.82
C ILE A 123 2.78 2.94 -2.30
N ASP A 124 3.11 4.09 -1.72
CA ASP A 124 3.08 4.34 -0.28
C ASP A 124 1.69 4.90 0.07
N LEU A 125 0.80 4.01 0.51
CA LEU A 125 -0.55 4.38 0.94
C LEU A 125 -0.49 4.85 2.39
N VAL A 126 -0.36 6.17 2.58
CA VAL A 126 -0.24 6.79 3.89
C VAL A 126 -1.63 6.83 4.55
N CYS A 127 -1.80 6.02 5.58
CA CYS A 127 -3.05 5.84 6.30
C CYS A 127 -2.83 5.84 7.83
N TYR A 128 -3.77 5.29 8.59
CA TYR A 128 -3.66 5.11 10.03
C TYR A 128 -4.29 3.77 10.44
N ARG A 129 -3.96 3.27 11.64
CA ARG A 129 -4.57 2.07 12.22
C ARG A 129 -5.68 2.47 13.20
N ARG A 130 -6.92 2.05 12.94
CA ARG A 130 -8.09 2.45 13.73
C ARG A 130 -8.08 1.90 15.16
N HIS A 131 -7.61 0.66 15.32
CA HIS A 131 -7.56 -0.08 16.59
C HIS A 131 -6.10 -0.39 16.97
N GLY A 132 -5.90 -1.19 18.03
CA GLY A 132 -4.60 -1.74 18.41
C GLY A 132 -3.96 -2.58 17.28
N HIS A 133 -2.80 -3.19 17.56
CA HIS A 133 -2.16 -4.05 16.55
C HIS A 133 -3.03 -5.25 16.20
N ASN A 134 -3.67 -5.80 17.22
CA ASN A 134 -4.91 -6.56 17.12
C ASN A 134 -6.04 -5.80 17.85
N GLU A 135 -7.28 -6.27 17.71
CA GLU A 135 -8.48 -5.62 18.24
C GLU A 135 -8.61 -5.67 19.77
N ALA A 136 -7.86 -6.56 20.44
CA ALA A 136 -7.83 -6.69 21.90
C ALA A 136 -6.69 -5.90 22.55
N ASP A 137 -5.74 -5.37 21.77
CA ASP A 137 -4.62 -4.58 22.26
C ASP A 137 -5.02 -3.13 22.53
N GLU A 138 -4.49 -2.55 23.61
CA GLU A 138 -4.70 -1.15 24.00
C GLU A 138 -3.55 -0.26 23.48
N PRO A 139 -3.77 0.52 22.40
CA PRO A 139 -2.69 1.31 21.79
C PRO A 139 -2.34 2.58 22.57
N ASN A 140 -3.23 3.10 23.42
CA ASN A 140 -2.96 4.34 24.15
C ASN A 140 -1.81 4.20 25.15
N ALA A 141 -1.45 2.97 25.54
CA ALA A 141 -0.31 2.72 26.41
C ALA A 141 1.02 3.22 25.82
N THR A 142 1.15 3.24 24.48
CA THR A 142 2.40 3.62 23.80
C THR A 142 2.23 4.71 22.73
N GLN A 143 1.01 4.92 22.20
CA GLN A 143 0.70 5.94 21.18
C GLN A 143 -0.46 6.87 21.58
N PRO A 144 -0.49 7.46 22.79
CA PRO A 144 -1.67 8.18 23.28
C PRO A 144 -2.08 9.37 22.39
N LEU A 145 -1.13 10.20 21.95
CA LEU A 145 -1.44 11.39 21.15
C LEU A 145 -1.94 11.04 19.74
N MET A 146 -1.39 9.98 19.13
CA MET A 146 -1.83 9.49 17.83
C MET A 146 -3.28 9.01 17.91
N TYR A 147 -3.61 8.18 18.90
CA TYR A 147 -4.96 7.62 19.03
C TYR A 147 -5.98 8.63 19.54
N GLN A 148 -5.57 9.66 20.29
CA GLN A 148 -6.44 10.82 20.59
C GLN A 148 -6.89 11.55 19.33
N LYS A 149 -6.02 11.68 18.31
CA LYS A 149 -6.40 12.25 17.01
C LYS A 149 -7.26 11.29 16.21
N ILE A 150 -6.85 10.02 16.09
CA ILE A 150 -7.60 9.00 15.33
C ILE A 150 -9.03 8.85 15.86
N LYS A 151 -9.23 8.88 17.19
CA LYS A 151 -10.56 8.78 17.80
C LYS A 151 -11.52 9.90 17.37
N LYS A 152 -10.99 11.08 17.02
CA LYS A 152 -11.76 12.23 16.54
C LYS A 152 -11.83 12.31 15.01
N HIS A 153 -11.01 11.52 14.32
CA HIS A 153 -10.91 11.52 12.86
C HIS A 153 -12.02 10.66 12.24
N PRO A 154 -12.87 11.22 11.37
CA PRO A 154 -13.88 10.45 10.64
C PRO A 154 -13.23 9.35 9.77
N THR A 155 -14.01 8.32 9.39
CA THR A 155 -13.49 7.27 8.52
C THR A 155 -13.40 7.75 7.07
N PRO A 156 -12.50 7.20 6.22
CA PRO A 156 -12.41 7.56 4.81
C PRO A 156 -13.76 7.47 4.08
N ARG A 157 -14.57 6.46 4.42
CA ARG A 157 -15.94 6.32 3.90
C ARG A 157 -16.79 7.56 4.19
N LYS A 158 -16.78 8.06 5.42
CA LYS A 158 -17.57 9.24 5.82
C LYS A 158 -17.02 10.50 5.15
N LEU A 159 -15.71 10.70 5.20
CA LEU A 159 -15.05 11.85 4.56
C LEU A 159 -15.39 11.92 3.06
N TYR A 160 -15.24 10.82 2.35
CA TYR A 160 -15.47 10.81 0.90
C TYR A 160 -16.95 10.91 0.53
N ALA A 161 -17.86 10.30 1.32
CA ALA A 161 -19.29 10.52 1.12
C ALA A 161 -19.67 12.00 1.27
N ASP A 162 -19.13 12.69 2.29
CA ASP A 162 -19.38 14.12 2.50
C ASP A 162 -18.82 14.95 1.33
N VAL A 163 -17.63 14.62 0.81
CA VAL A 163 -17.05 15.26 -0.39
C VAL A 163 -17.97 15.12 -1.60
N LEU A 164 -18.52 13.94 -1.87
CA LEU A 164 -19.40 13.72 -3.02
C LEU A 164 -20.74 14.45 -2.88
N ILE A 165 -21.28 14.51 -1.65
CA ILE A 165 -22.51 15.26 -1.36
C ILE A 165 -22.28 16.76 -1.58
N ASP A 166 -21.18 17.31 -1.08
CA ASP A 166 -20.83 18.72 -1.26
C ASP A 166 -20.63 19.08 -2.75
N LYS A 167 -20.14 18.13 -3.55
CA LYS A 167 -20.01 18.25 -5.02
C LYS A 167 -21.32 18.02 -5.78
N ASN A 168 -22.41 17.61 -5.13
CA ASN A 168 -23.66 17.14 -5.76
C ASN A 168 -23.45 15.94 -6.72
N GLU A 169 -22.44 15.12 -6.47
CA GLU A 169 -22.16 13.88 -7.20
C GLU A 169 -22.77 12.65 -6.52
N SER A 170 -23.30 12.81 -5.31
CA SER A 170 -24.05 11.82 -4.53
C SER A 170 -24.98 12.51 -3.54
N ASP A 171 -25.80 11.74 -2.84
CA ASP A 171 -26.71 12.21 -1.79
C ASP A 171 -26.59 11.38 -0.50
N ILE A 172 -27.13 11.91 0.59
CA ILE A 172 -27.06 11.30 1.91
C ILE A 172 -27.86 9.98 2.00
N GLU A 173 -28.92 9.86 1.21
CA GLU A 173 -29.81 8.69 1.19
C GLU A 173 -29.05 7.50 0.60
N THR A 174 -28.44 7.70 -0.58
CA THR A 174 -27.58 6.73 -1.27
C THR A 174 -26.41 6.31 -0.39
N ALA A 175 -25.68 7.26 0.20
CA ALA A 175 -24.55 6.96 1.07
C ALA A 175 -24.94 6.14 2.32
N THR A 176 -26.17 6.33 2.83
CA THR A 176 -26.71 5.58 3.97
C THR A 176 -27.21 4.20 3.55
N GLN A 177 -27.90 4.13 2.42
CA GLN A 177 -28.44 2.89 1.87
C GLN A 177 -27.31 1.87 1.63
N LEU A 178 -26.20 2.27 1.01
CA LEU A 178 -25.05 1.38 0.76
C LEU A 178 -24.47 0.77 2.05
N VAL A 179 -24.55 1.47 3.19
CA VAL A 179 -24.08 0.94 4.48
C VAL A 179 -25.06 -0.08 5.05
N ASN A 180 -26.37 0.17 4.91
CA ASN A 180 -27.40 -0.75 5.41
C ASN A 180 -27.45 -2.02 4.57
N GLU A 181 -27.45 -1.88 3.24
CA GLU A 181 -27.48 -2.99 2.29
C GLU A 181 -26.28 -3.93 2.41
N TYR A 182 -25.09 -3.40 2.76
CA TYR A 182 -23.92 -4.25 3.02
C TYR A 182 -23.99 -5.01 4.36
N ARG A 183 -24.77 -4.50 5.33
CA ARG A 183 -24.91 -5.13 6.65
C ARG A 183 -25.92 -6.29 6.61
N ASP A 184 -26.98 -6.11 5.84
CA ASP A 184 -28.07 -7.08 5.68
C ASP A 184 -27.64 -8.28 4.82
#